data_AF-A0A963D250-F1
#
_entry.id   AF-A0A963D250-F1
#
_cell.length_a   1.000
_cell.length_b   1.000
_cell.length_c   1.000
_cell.angle_alpha   90.00
_cell.angle_beta   90.00
_cell.angle_gamma   90.00
#
_symmetry.space_group_name_H-M   'P 1'
#
loop_
_entity.id
_entity.type
_entity.pdbx_description
1 polymer ?
#
loop_
_entity_poly.entity_id
_entity_poly.type
_entity_poly.pdbx_seq_one_letter_code
_entity_poly.pdbx_strand_id
1 'polypeptide(L)'
;MPLIEWNASMATGHMEIDAQHTVLLAILNRLHEAIQAGEGEAITAPVIRELIEYTRYHFRSEEALMVHIPAEAALAHKSNHARLLQVVREFEAQCDRGDIEPQELLDFLKDWLLVHITGTDKHLASLLGKERQPA
;
A
#
# COMPACT_ATOMS: atom_id res chain seq x y z
N MET A 1 -12.42 5.57 -15.51
CA MET A 1 -12.83 4.45 -14.65
C MET A 1 -11.68 4.21 -13.68
N PRO A 2 -11.95 3.83 -12.42
CA PRO A 2 -10.87 3.54 -11.48
C PRO A 2 -10.02 2.38 -11.99
N LEU A 3 -8.72 2.44 -11.72
CA LEU A 3 -7.79 1.34 -12.02
C LEU A 3 -8.14 0.09 -11.21
N ILE A 4 -8.58 0.30 -9.98
CA ILE A 4 -8.87 -0.74 -9.00
C ILE A 4 -10.05 -0.33 -8.12
N GLU A 5 -11.03 -1.22 -7.99
CA GLU A 5 -12.17 -1.02 -7.11
C GLU A 5 -12.06 -1.92 -5.89
N TRP A 6 -12.24 -1.33 -4.70
CA TRP A 6 -12.35 -2.09 -3.46
C TRP A 6 -13.52 -3.07 -3.57
N ASN A 7 -13.29 -4.30 -3.12
CA ASN A 7 -14.33 -5.31 -3.06
C ASN A 7 -14.10 -6.27 -1.88
N ALA A 8 -15.10 -7.10 -1.58
CA ALA A 8 -15.08 -8.00 -0.43
C ALA A 8 -13.92 -9.00 -0.44
N SER A 9 -13.31 -9.30 -1.60
CA SER A 9 -12.14 -10.17 -1.66
C SER A 9 -10.86 -9.51 -1.14
N MET A 10 -10.83 -8.19 -0.99
CA MET A 10 -9.71 -7.45 -0.42
C MET A 10 -9.83 -7.24 1.10
N ALA A 11 -11.03 -7.43 1.65
CA ALA A 11 -11.28 -7.26 3.08
C ALA A 11 -10.53 -8.31 3.90
N THR A 12 -9.73 -7.84 4.86
CA THR A 12 -9.03 -8.65 5.87
C THR A 12 -9.95 -8.99 7.05
N GLY A 13 -10.98 -8.16 7.28
CA GLY A 13 -11.87 -8.26 8.43
C GLY A 13 -11.34 -7.58 9.69
N HIS A 14 -10.20 -6.89 9.60
CA HIS A 14 -9.66 -6.00 10.63
C HIS A 14 -9.96 -4.55 10.20
N MET A 15 -10.78 -3.82 10.96
CA MET A 15 -11.36 -2.56 10.49
C MET A 15 -10.28 -1.51 10.18
N GLU A 16 -9.27 -1.41 11.04
CA GLU A 16 -8.17 -0.47 10.85
C GLU A 16 -7.37 -0.74 9.55
N ILE A 17 -7.00 -2.01 9.30
CA ILE A 17 -6.25 -2.42 8.10
C ILE A 17 -7.09 -2.16 6.84
N ASP A 18 -8.36 -2.57 6.85
CA ASP A 18 -9.25 -2.38 5.71
C ASP A 18 -9.47 -0.89 5.39
N ALA A 19 -9.60 -0.03 6.41
CA ALA A 19 -9.69 1.41 6.22
C ALA A 19 -8.42 1.97 5.55
N GLN A 20 -7.24 1.53 5.99
CA GLN A 20 -5.98 1.96 5.39
C GLN A 20 -5.81 1.48 3.95
N HIS A 21 -6.21 0.25 3.62
CA HIS A 21 -6.20 -0.25 2.24
C HIS A 21 -7.07 0.58 1.31
N THR A 22 -8.28 0.97 1.74
CA THR A 22 -9.16 1.80 0.89
C THR A 22 -8.52 3.15 0.54
N VAL A 23 -7.74 3.74 1.45
CA VAL A 23 -7.01 4.98 1.18
C VAL A 23 -5.83 4.74 0.22
N LEU A 24 -5.06 3.66 0.40
CA LEU A 24 -4.01 3.28 -0.56
C LEU A 24 -4.55 3.14 -1.99
N LEU A 25 -5.67 2.43 -2.15
CA LEU A 25 -6.32 2.26 -3.44
C LEU A 25 -6.85 3.57 -4.01
N ALA A 26 -7.37 4.47 -3.16
CA ALA A 26 -7.82 5.79 -3.60
C ALA A 26 -6.68 6.66 -4.13
N ILE A 27 -5.53 6.66 -3.45
CA ILE A 27 -4.33 7.40 -3.92
C ILE A 27 -3.81 6.78 -5.23
N LEU A 28 -3.76 5.45 -5.33
CA LEU A 28 -3.37 4.74 -6.54
C LEU A 28 -4.28 5.06 -7.73
N ASN A 29 -5.60 5.10 -7.50
CA ASN A 29 -6.58 5.50 -8.52
C ASN A 29 -6.39 6.95 -8.96
N ARG A 30 -6.10 7.88 -8.02
CA ARG A 30 -5.80 9.28 -8.37
C ARG A 30 -4.54 9.40 -9.24
N LEU A 31 -3.50 8.62 -8.94
CA LEU A 31 -2.29 8.58 -9.77
C LEU A 31 -2.63 8.08 -11.19
N HIS A 32 -3.42 7.01 -11.29
CA HIS A 32 -3.88 6.49 -12.58
C HIS A 32 -4.66 7.54 -13.37
N GLU A 33 -5.60 8.24 -12.75
CA GLU A 33 -6.39 9.29 -13.41
C GLU A 33 -5.52 10.42 -13.93
N ALA A 34 -4.54 10.89 -13.14
CA ALA A 34 -3.59 11.91 -13.58
C ALA A 34 -2.78 11.45 -14.81
N ILE A 35 -2.32 10.20 -14.82
CA ILE A 35 -1.60 9.62 -15.95
C ILE A 35 -2.49 9.52 -17.19
N GLN A 36 -3.73 9.04 -17.04
CA GLN A 36 -4.68 8.91 -18.16
C GLN A 36 -5.09 10.27 -18.73
N ALA A 37 -5.16 11.30 -17.90
CA ALA A 37 -5.41 12.67 -18.32
C ALA A 37 -4.21 13.34 -19.02
N GLY A 38 -3.04 12.67 -19.05
CA GLY A 38 -1.82 13.25 -19.60
C GLY A 38 -1.28 14.40 -18.76
N GLU A 39 -1.56 14.41 -17.46
CA GLU A 39 -1.08 15.42 -16.54
C GLU A 39 0.45 15.35 -16.41
N GLY A 40 1.08 16.52 -16.33
CA GLY A 40 2.53 16.63 -16.22
C GLY A 40 3.06 16.28 -14.83
N GLU A 41 4.38 16.25 -14.72
CA GLU A 41 5.13 15.94 -13.48
C GLU A 41 4.68 16.77 -12.27
N ALA A 42 4.30 18.04 -12.48
CA ALA A 42 3.82 18.93 -11.43
C ALA A 42 2.58 18.40 -10.69
N ILE A 43 1.80 17.51 -11.31
CA ILE A 43 0.62 16.88 -10.73
C ILE A 43 0.92 15.45 -10.30
N THR A 44 1.64 14.67 -11.11
CA THR A 44 1.91 13.26 -10.82
C THR A 44 2.90 13.08 -9.67
N ALA A 45 3.97 13.88 -9.59
CA ALA A 45 4.99 13.73 -8.55
C ALA A 45 4.46 13.94 -7.12
N PRO A 46 3.61 14.94 -6.82
CA PRO A 46 2.98 15.05 -5.50
C PRO A 46 2.13 13.82 -5.12
N VAL A 47 1.37 13.26 -6.06
CA VAL A 47 0.53 12.07 -5.80
C VAL A 47 1.41 10.84 -5.55
N ILE A 48 2.53 10.72 -6.27
CA ILE A 48 3.52 9.67 -6.03
C ILE A 48 4.10 9.79 -4.63
N ARG A 49 4.52 10.98 -4.20
CA ARG A 49 5.03 11.20 -2.84
C ARG A 49 3.98 10.87 -1.77
N GLU A 50 2.72 11.26 -1.99
CA GLU A 50 1.60 10.91 -1.12
C GLU A 50 1.43 9.39 -1.00
N LEU A 51 1.48 8.66 -2.12
CA LEU A 51 1.37 7.20 -2.15
C LEU A 51 2.51 6.52 -1.38
N ILE A 52 3.73 7.02 -1.55
CA ILE A 52 4.93 6.52 -0.86
C ILE A 52 4.81 6.74 0.65
N GLU A 53 4.48 7.96 1.08
CA GLU A 53 4.35 8.28 2.50
C GLU A 53 3.21 7.51 3.17
N TYR A 54 2.08 7.35 2.46
CA TYR A 54 0.95 6.59 2.98
C TYR A 54 1.28 5.09 3.07
N THR A 55 2.05 4.54 2.13
CA THR A 55 2.57 3.15 2.20
C THR A 55 3.46 2.97 3.43
N ARG A 56 4.37 3.90 3.71
CA ARG A 56 5.21 3.87 4.93
C ARG A 56 4.38 3.97 6.20
N TYR A 57 3.36 4.83 6.22
CA TYR A 57 2.45 4.94 7.35
C TYR A 57 1.69 3.63 7.62
N HIS A 58 1.08 3.06 6.57
CA HIS A 58 0.35 1.81 6.65
C HIS A 58 1.22 0.67 7.22
N PHE A 59 2.42 0.48 6.67
CA PHE A 59 3.35 -0.55 7.16
C PHE A 59 3.73 -0.35 8.62
N ARG A 60 4.00 0.88 9.06
CA ARG A 60 4.26 1.16 10.49
C ARG A 60 3.07 0.81 11.37
N SER A 61 1.85 1.05 10.88
CA SER A 61 0.62 0.71 11.60
C SER A 61 0.49 -0.79 11.80
N GLU A 62 0.63 -1.57 10.73
CA GLU A 62 0.58 -3.03 10.80
C GLU A 62 1.69 -3.61 11.67
N GLU A 63 2.92 -3.11 11.51
CA GLU A 63 4.07 -3.57 12.28
C GLU A 63 3.93 -3.31 13.78
N ALA A 64 3.15 -2.30 14.17
CA ALA A 64 2.80 -2.05 15.57
C ALA A 64 1.81 -3.10 16.11
N LEU A 65 0.91 -3.62 15.27
CA LEU A 65 -0.02 -4.71 15.64
C LEU A 65 0.72 -6.05 15.80
N MET A 66 1.82 -6.25 15.07
CA MET A 66 2.59 -7.50 15.08
C MET A 66 3.27 -7.84 16.42
N VAL A 67 3.26 -6.94 17.40
CA VAL A 67 3.78 -7.24 18.75
C VAL A 67 3.01 -8.37 19.45
N HIS A 68 1.81 -8.69 18.97
CA HIS A 68 0.90 -9.69 19.54
C HIS A 68 0.91 -11.04 18.80
N ILE A 69 1.72 -11.20 17.75
CA ILE A 69 1.76 -12.42 16.91
C ILE A 69 3.11 -13.15 17.04
N PRO A 70 3.24 -14.41 16.54
CA PRO A 70 4.51 -15.12 16.55
C PRO A 70 5.63 -14.35 15.81
N ALA A 71 6.82 -14.30 16.42
CA ALA A 71 7.95 -13.52 15.91
C ALA A 71 8.38 -13.92 14.47
N GLU A 72 8.28 -15.21 14.13
CA GLU A 72 8.60 -15.71 12.78
C GLU A 72 7.64 -15.14 11.73
N ALA A 73 6.33 -15.10 12.02
CA ALA A 73 5.33 -14.52 11.14
C ALA A 73 5.53 -13.00 10.99
N ALA A 74 5.79 -12.30 12.11
CA ALA A 74 6.09 -10.87 12.10
C ALA A 74 7.35 -10.56 11.26
N LEU A 75 8.40 -11.37 11.39
CA LEU A 75 9.64 -11.18 10.62
C LEU A 75 9.42 -11.40 9.12
N ALA A 76 8.65 -12.41 8.74
CA ALA A 76 8.30 -12.68 7.34
C ALA A 76 7.52 -11.50 6.73
N HIS A 77 6.53 -10.97 7.44
CA HIS A 77 5.74 -9.81 6.98
C HIS A 77 6.62 -8.56 6.83
N LYS A 78 7.42 -8.22 7.86
CA LYS A 78 8.36 -7.10 7.83
C LYS A 78 9.39 -7.20 6.71
N SER A 79 9.79 -8.41 6.35
CA SER A 79 10.71 -8.63 5.22
C SER A 79 10.07 -8.26 3.88
N ASN A 80 8.76 -8.53 3.70
CA ASN A 80 8.01 -8.10 2.52
C ASN A 80 7.92 -6.56 2.47
N HIS A 81 7.60 -5.90 3.59
CA HIS A 81 7.61 -4.44 3.69
C HIS A 81 8.97 -3.84 3.34
N ALA A 82 10.04 -4.36 3.93
CA ALA A 82 11.40 -3.86 3.70
C ALA A 82 11.79 -3.94 2.22
N ARG A 83 11.40 -5.01 1.53
CA ARG A 83 11.63 -5.19 0.09
C ARG A 83 10.88 -4.15 -0.73
N LEU A 84 9.60 -3.91 -0.44
CA LEU A 84 8.86 -2.86 -1.16
C LEU A 84 9.45 -1.48 -0.90
N LEU A 85 9.74 -1.16 0.37
CA LEU A 85 10.30 0.13 0.75
C LEU A 85 11.66 0.39 0.09
N GLN A 86 12.41 -0.64 -0.32
CA GLN A 86 13.61 -0.47 -1.12
C GLN A 86 13.27 0.00 -2.54
N VAL A 87 12.34 -0.66 -3.22
CA VAL A 87 11.92 -0.28 -4.57
C VAL A 87 11.29 1.11 -4.57
N VAL A 88 10.45 1.41 -3.58
CA VAL A 88 9.81 2.72 -3.44
C VAL A 88 10.83 3.85 -3.24
N ARG A 89 11.95 3.60 -2.55
CA ARG A 89 13.04 4.59 -2.43
C ARG A 89 13.71 4.90 -3.77
N GLU A 90 13.79 3.91 -4.66
CA GLU A 90 14.36 4.10 -6.00
C GLU A 90 13.47 5.01 -6.84
N PHE A 91 12.14 4.81 -6.79
CA PHE A 91 11.16 5.69 -7.42
C PHE A 91 11.12 7.10 -6.79
N GLU A 92 11.24 7.20 -5.46
CA GLU A 92 11.35 8.49 -4.78
C GLU A 92 12.57 9.28 -5.29
N ALA A 93 13.71 8.61 -5.42
CA ALA A 93 14.91 9.23 -5.98
C ALA A 93 14.76 9.61 -7.47
N GLN A 94 13.96 8.87 -8.24
CA GLN A 94 13.64 9.24 -9.62
C GLN A 94 12.75 10.49 -9.69
N CYS A 95 11.74 10.58 -8.82
CA CYS A 95 10.94 11.79 -8.64
C CYS A 95 11.80 13.02 -8.32
N ASP A 96 12.84 12.87 -7.49
CA ASP A 96 13.73 13.99 -7.13
C ASP A 96 14.63 14.45 -8.29
N ARG A 97 14.91 13.58 -9.26
CA ARG A 97 15.72 13.89 -10.44
C ARG A 97 14.89 14.35 -11.64
N GLY A 98 13.56 14.21 -11.58
CA GLY A 98 12.66 14.47 -12.71
C GLY A 98 12.79 13.45 -13.85
N ASP A 99 13.19 12.21 -13.54
CA ASP A 99 13.35 11.11 -14.50
C ASP A 99 12.40 9.94 -14.23
N ILE A 100 11.35 10.17 -13.44
CA ILE A 100 10.36 9.14 -13.13
C ILE A 100 9.42 8.87 -14.31
N GLU A 101 9.11 7.59 -14.52
CA GLU A 101 8.03 7.13 -15.39
C GLU A 101 6.81 6.76 -14.52
N PRO A 102 5.79 7.64 -14.39
CA PRO A 102 4.68 7.42 -13.46
C PRO A 102 3.89 6.13 -13.71
N GLN A 103 3.80 5.71 -14.98
CA GLN A 103 3.11 4.48 -15.37
C GLN A 103 3.83 3.22 -14.86
N GLU A 104 5.17 3.20 -14.87
CA GLU A 104 5.96 2.08 -14.35
C GLU A 104 5.74 1.88 -12.85
N LEU A 105 5.79 2.98 -12.08
CA LEU A 105 5.49 2.95 -10.65
C LEU A 105 4.06 2.47 -10.38
N LEU A 106 3.09 3.00 -11.14
CA LEU A 106 1.68 2.64 -11.00
C LEU A 106 1.46 1.14 -11.17
N ASP A 107 1.99 0.55 -12.25
CA ASP A 107 1.84 -0.86 -12.55
C ASP A 107 2.53 -1.73 -11.48
N PHE A 108 3.75 -1.35 -11.08
CA PHE A 108 4.48 -2.04 -10.03
C PHE A 108 3.72 -2.04 -8.69
N LEU A 109 3.28 -0.87 -8.22
CA LEU A 109 2.58 -0.75 -6.94
C LEU A 109 1.21 -1.41 -6.97
N LYS A 110 0.48 -1.32 -8.08
CA LYS A 110 -0.80 -2.01 -8.24
C LYS A 110 -0.66 -3.51 -8.03
N ASP A 111 0.27 -4.14 -8.74
CA ASP A 111 0.46 -5.59 -8.67
C ASP A 111 0.96 -6.02 -7.30
N TRP A 112 1.92 -5.29 -6.73
CA TRP A 112 2.45 -5.58 -5.41
C TRP A 112 1.38 -5.43 -4.32
N LEU A 113 0.65 -4.31 -4.30
CA LEU A 113 -0.39 -4.05 -3.29
C LEU A 113 -1.51 -5.08 -3.37
N LEU A 114 -1.94 -5.46 -4.58
CA LEU A 114 -2.97 -6.48 -4.75
C LEU A 114 -2.56 -7.82 -4.12
N VAL A 115 -1.35 -8.29 -4.40
CA VAL A 115 -0.83 -9.54 -3.84
C VAL A 115 -0.65 -9.45 -2.33
N HIS A 116 -0.18 -8.30 -1.84
CA HIS A 116 0.05 -8.08 -0.41
C HIS A 116 -1.26 -8.07 0.38
N ILE A 117 -2.20 -7.22 -0.02
CA ILE A 117 -3.53 -7.04 0.60
C ILE A 117 -4.31 -8.35 0.63
N THR A 118 -4.34 -9.07 -0.50
CA THR A 118 -5.14 -10.30 -0.62
C THR A 118 -4.45 -11.55 -0.07
N GLY A 119 -3.17 -11.45 0.34
CA GLY A 119 -2.37 -12.57 0.80
C GLY A 119 -1.74 -12.34 2.17
N THR A 120 -0.75 -11.44 2.22
CA THR A 120 0.05 -11.20 3.43
C THR A 120 -0.79 -10.55 4.54
N ASP A 121 -1.60 -9.55 4.21
CA ASP A 121 -2.34 -8.77 5.22
C ASP A 121 -3.54 -9.54 5.75
N LYS A 122 -4.15 -10.36 4.88
CA LYS A 122 -5.14 -11.36 5.32
C LYS A 122 -4.55 -12.38 6.29
N HIS A 123 -3.31 -12.81 6.07
CA HIS A 123 -2.65 -13.71 7.00
C HIS A 123 -2.37 -13.01 8.33
N LEU A 124 -1.89 -11.77 8.30
CA LEU A 124 -1.72 -10.94 9.50
C LEU A 124 -3.02 -10.83 10.29
N ALA A 125 -4.12 -10.41 9.65
CA ALA A 125 -5.42 -10.28 10.29
C ALA A 125 -5.92 -11.61 10.90
N SER A 126 -5.63 -12.75 10.25
CA SER A 126 -5.97 -14.06 10.80
C SER A 126 -5.24 -14.38 12.11
N LEU A 127 -4.00 -13.89 12.27
CA LEU A 127 -3.18 -14.06 13.47
C LEU A 127 -3.54 -13.07 14.59
N LEU A 128 -3.91 -11.84 14.24
CA LEU A 128 -4.40 -10.84 15.19
C LEU A 128 -5.75 -11.25 15.82
N GLY A 129 -6.52 -12.07 15.11
CA GLY A 129 -7.87 -12.45 15.48
C GLY A 129 -8.87 -11.33 15.17
N LYS A 130 -10.16 -11.64 15.29
CA LYS A 130 -11.22 -10.65 15.06
C LYS A 130 -11.16 -9.59 16.16
N GLU A 131 -11.14 -8.31 15.77
CA GLU A 131 -11.43 -7.21 16.71
C GLU A 131 -12.74 -7.53 17.44
N ARG A 132 -12.69 -7.65 18.76
CA ARG A 132 -13.90 -7.60 19.56
C ARG A 132 -14.42 -6.18 19.41
N GLN A 133 -15.55 -6.01 18.74
CA GLN A 133 -16.29 -4.76 18.85
C GLN A 133 -16.49 -4.48 20.34
N PRO A 134 -16.13 -3.29 20.84
CA PRO A 134 -16.52 -2.91 22.18
C PRO A 134 -18.05 -3.00 22.26
N ALA A 135 -18.53 -3.70 23.29
CA ALA A 135 -19.95 -3.85 23.56
C ALA A 135 -20.63 -2.50 23.79
#